data_AF-A0A943DYB9-F1
#
_entry.id   AF-A0A943DYB9-F1
#
_cell.length_a   1.000
_cell.length_b   1.000
_cell.length_c   1.000
_cell.angle_alpha   90.00
_cell.angle_beta   90.00
_cell.angle_gamma   90.00
#
_symmetry.space_group_name_H-M   'P 1'
#
loop_
_entity.id
_entity.type
_entity.pdbx_description
1 polymer ?
#
loop_
_entity_poly.entity_id
_entity_poly.type
_entity_poly.pdbx_seq_one_letter_code
_entity_poly.pdbx_strand_id
1 'polypeptide(L)'
;MPSRPYAATRITFSADQSKMTVGTADGGAQSFNIDDISTVKATTASGKDVAVTLDIPYGSFVMPAEDVTVTVTYEDISSEDKVTVIAHFDEDQYSVRSSTNYDWNFKEGFTVDKDSTFYMTVYDNYGENFYVGVKIGDNATTYPATMDEDSGEYSFGKAFVASGNMVIKVGPTESSVAF
;
A
#
# COMPACT_ATOMS: atom_id res chain seq x y z
N MET A 1 21.15 -4.15 -19.08
CA MET A 1 21.34 -5.52 -18.56
C MET A 1 19.96 -6.11 -18.31
N PRO A 2 19.68 -7.38 -18.66
CA PRO A 2 18.39 -7.98 -18.34
C PRO A 2 18.34 -8.35 -16.86
N SER A 3 17.29 -7.91 -16.16
CA SER A 3 17.04 -8.21 -14.74
C SER A 3 16.82 -9.70 -14.53
N ARG A 4 17.47 -10.28 -13.50
CA ARG A 4 17.25 -11.68 -13.12
C ARG A 4 15.82 -11.84 -12.56
N PRO A 5 15.09 -12.91 -12.91
CA PRO A 5 13.79 -13.18 -12.32
C PRO A 5 13.94 -13.47 -10.81
N TYR A 6 13.13 -12.81 -10.00
CA TYR A 6 13.09 -13.02 -8.55
C TYR A 6 12.34 -14.32 -8.25
N ALA A 7 12.99 -15.26 -7.57
CA ALA A 7 12.36 -16.49 -7.12
C ALA A 7 11.44 -16.19 -5.93
N ALA A 8 10.12 -16.32 -6.12
CA ALA A 8 9.13 -16.18 -5.05
C ALA A 8 9.25 -17.35 -4.08
N THR A 9 9.22 -17.08 -2.77
CA THR A 9 9.33 -18.12 -1.72
C THR A 9 8.00 -18.46 -1.07
N ARG A 10 7.00 -17.58 -1.16
CA ARG A 10 5.63 -17.83 -0.67
C ARG A 10 4.63 -16.91 -1.38
N ILE A 11 3.48 -17.43 -1.80
CA ILE A 11 2.35 -16.60 -2.27
C ILE A 11 1.22 -16.79 -1.27
N THR A 12 0.63 -15.69 -0.79
CA THR A 12 -0.47 -15.69 0.19
C THR A 12 -1.61 -14.85 -0.36
N PHE A 13 -2.85 -15.29 -0.17
CA PHE A 13 -4.03 -14.52 -0.56
C PHE A 13 -4.71 -13.95 0.68
N SER A 14 -5.26 -12.74 0.58
CA SER A 14 -6.05 -12.15 1.66
C SER A 14 -7.33 -12.97 1.89
N ALA A 15 -7.87 -12.93 3.10
CA ALA A 15 -9.05 -13.73 3.47
C ALA A 15 -10.30 -13.36 2.65
N ASP A 16 -10.40 -12.10 2.25
CA ASP A 16 -11.43 -11.56 1.36
C ASP A 16 -11.08 -11.73 -0.13
N GLN A 17 -9.91 -12.30 -0.44
CA GLN A 17 -9.40 -12.56 -1.79
C GLN A 17 -9.26 -11.31 -2.67
N SER A 18 -9.23 -10.12 -2.09
CA SER A 18 -8.95 -8.89 -2.83
C SER A 18 -7.46 -8.77 -3.21
N LYS A 19 -6.56 -9.43 -2.46
CA LYS A 19 -5.12 -9.23 -2.57
C LYS A 19 -4.32 -10.54 -2.63
N MET A 20 -3.28 -10.54 -3.44
CA MET A 20 -2.21 -11.54 -3.48
C MET A 20 -0.91 -10.93 -2.97
N THR A 21 -0.31 -11.52 -1.95
CA THR A 21 0.97 -11.15 -1.37
C THR A 21 2.05 -12.15 -1.77
N VAL A 22 3.09 -11.69 -2.45
CA VAL A 22 4.26 -12.49 -2.84
C VAL A 22 5.41 -12.18 -1.90
N GLY A 23 5.82 -13.17 -1.12
CA GLY A 23 7.00 -13.15 -0.26
C GLY A 23 8.28 -13.36 -1.08
N THR A 24 9.25 -12.51 -0.84
CA THR A 24 10.59 -12.55 -1.42
C THR A 24 11.55 -13.31 -0.50
N ALA A 25 12.60 -13.92 -1.08
CA ALA A 25 13.54 -14.79 -0.35
C ALA A 25 14.35 -14.07 0.75
N ASP A 26 14.35 -12.75 0.75
CA ASP A 26 14.95 -11.86 1.76
C ASP A 26 13.98 -11.51 2.90
N GLY A 27 12.77 -12.09 2.92
CA GLY A 27 11.75 -11.85 3.94
C GLY A 27 10.86 -10.63 3.66
N GLY A 28 11.05 -9.95 2.53
CA GLY A 28 10.13 -8.92 2.05
C GLY A 28 8.82 -9.51 1.50
N ALA A 29 7.84 -8.64 1.25
CA ALA A 29 6.59 -9.03 0.61
C ALA A 29 6.03 -7.89 -0.24
N GLN A 30 5.48 -8.21 -1.41
CA GLN A 30 4.75 -7.28 -2.28
C GLN A 30 3.30 -7.75 -2.40
N SER A 31 2.34 -6.82 -2.28
CA SER A 31 0.92 -7.13 -2.41
C SER A 31 0.33 -6.52 -3.68
N PHE A 32 -0.50 -7.29 -4.36
CA PHE A 32 -1.15 -6.96 -5.63
C PHE A 32 -2.64 -7.19 -5.50
N ASN A 33 -3.49 -6.38 -6.14
CA ASN A 33 -4.90 -6.71 -6.20
C ASN A 33 -5.12 -7.84 -7.21
N ILE A 34 -6.00 -8.78 -6.89
CA ILE A 34 -6.29 -9.92 -7.77
C ILE A 34 -7.00 -9.47 -9.05
N ASP A 35 -7.82 -8.41 -8.96
CA ASP A 35 -8.56 -7.84 -10.09
C ASP A 35 -7.63 -7.26 -11.18
N ASP A 36 -6.37 -6.96 -10.84
CA ASP A 36 -5.37 -6.37 -11.74
C ASP A 36 -4.53 -7.46 -12.47
N ILE A 37 -4.82 -8.74 -12.25
CA ILE A 37 -4.13 -9.87 -12.89
C ILE A 37 -4.67 -10.07 -14.31
N SER A 38 -3.88 -9.67 -15.31
CA SER A 38 -4.24 -9.83 -16.72
C SER A 38 -4.10 -11.29 -17.20
N THR A 39 -3.01 -11.95 -16.82
CA THR A 39 -2.70 -13.33 -17.23
C THR A 39 -1.87 -14.06 -16.18
N VAL A 40 -2.11 -15.37 -16.06
CA VAL A 40 -1.27 -16.30 -15.29
C VAL A 40 -0.80 -17.39 -16.22
N LYS A 41 0.51 -17.66 -16.22
CA LYS A 41 1.13 -18.71 -17.04
C LYS A 41 1.96 -19.63 -16.16
N ALA A 42 1.88 -20.95 -16.35
CA ALA A 42 2.86 -21.89 -15.81
C ALA A 42 3.68 -22.51 -16.93
N THR A 43 4.98 -22.69 -16.68
CA THR A 43 5.90 -23.33 -17.61
C THR A 43 6.69 -24.42 -16.89
N THR A 44 6.74 -25.63 -17.43
CA THR A 44 7.54 -26.73 -16.87
C THR A 44 9.04 -26.46 -16.94
N ALA A 45 9.84 -27.23 -16.20
CA ALA A 45 11.30 -27.24 -16.33
C ALA A 45 11.81 -27.54 -17.76
N SER A 46 10.98 -28.15 -18.61
CA SER A 46 11.26 -28.42 -20.03
C SER A 46 10.85 -27.28 -20.98
N GLY A 47 10.32 -26.17 -20.46
CA GLY A 47 9.91 -25.01 -21.24
C GLY A 47 8.52 -25.11 -21.87
N LYS A 48 7.69 -26.08 -21.44
CA LYS A 48 6.35 -26.29 -21.97
C LYS A 48 5.33 -25.53 -21.15
N ASP A 49 4.44 -24.79 -21.81
CA ASP A 49 3.32 -24.13 -21.13
C ASP A 49 2.31 -25.17 -20.59
N VAL A 50 1.91 -25.00 -19.33
CA VAL A 50 0.87 -25.80 -18.67
C VAL A 50 -0.27 -24.88 -18.26
N ALA A 51 -1.50 -25.32 -18.51
CA ALA A 51 -2.68 -24.58 -18.12
C ALA A 51 -2.79 -24.54 -16.59
N VAL A 52 -2.84 -23.34 -16.02
CA VAL A 52 -3.22 -23.10 -14.63
C VAL A 52 -4.59 -22.44 -14.66
N THR A 53 -5.56 -23.07 -14.01
CA THR A 53 -6.88 -22.46 -13.80
C THR A 53 -6.86 -21.71 -12.47
N LEU A 54 -7.18 -20.42 -12.52
CA LEU A 54 -7.47 -19.61 -11.34
C LEU A 54 -8.90 -19.94 -10.88
N ASP A 55 -9.03 -20.56 -9.71
CA ASP A 55 -10.34 -20.82 -9.10
C ASP A 55 -10.77 -19.57 -8.31
N ILE A 56 -11.50 -18.70 -9.00
CA ILE A 56 -11.87 -17.34 -8.58
C ILE A 56 -12.69 -17.27 -7.27
N PRO A 57 -13.53 -18.25 -6.87
CA PRO A 57 -14.14 -18.24 -5.54
C PRO A 57 -13.18 -18.51 -4.37
N TYR A 58 -11.95 -18.98 -4.63
CA TYR A 58 -10.98 -19.36 -3.60
C TYR A 58 -9.58 -18.77 -3.76
N GLY A 59 -9.33 -17.96 -4.80
CA GLY A 59 -8.01 -17.39 -5.10
C GLY A 59 -6.91 -18.46 -5.17
N SER A 60 -7.20 -19.66 -5.68
CA SER A 60 -6.28 -20.80 -5.64
C SER A 60 -5.80 -21.21 -7.03
N PHE A 61 -4.54 -21.64 -7.10
CA PHE A 61 -3.95 -22.24 -8.31
C PHE A 61 -3.93 -23.76 -8.17
N VAL A 62 -4.53 -24.45 -9.14
CA VAL A 62 -4.38 -25.90 -9.25
C VAL A 62 -3.10 -26.18 -10.04
N MET A 63 -2.07 -26.67 -9.36
CA MET A 63 -0.79 -27.03 -9.98
C MET A 63 -0.84 -28.44 -10.57
N PRO A 64 -0.17 -28.69 -11.72
CA PRO A 64 0.04 -30.03 -12.23
C PRO A 64 0.98 -30.82 -11.30
N ALA A 65 0.98 -32.16 -11.41
CA ALA A 65 1.88 -33.03 -10.66
C ALA A 65 3.32 -33.02 -11.23
N GLU A 66 3.86 -31.83 -11.51
CA GLU A 66 5.22 -31.59 -11.99
C GLU A 66 5.71 -30.20 -11.59
N ASP A 67 7.03 -30.01 -11.55
CA ASP A 67 7.64 -28.72 -11.23
C ASP A 67 7.34 -27.68 -12.33
N VAL A 68 6.73 -26.57 -11.93
CA VAL A 68 6.35 -25.47 -12.82
C VAL A 68 6.83 -24.11 -12.29
N THR A 69 7.20 -23.23 -13.23
CA THR A 69 7.45 -21.79 -13.00
C THR A 69 6.18 -21.02 -13.32
N VAL A 70 5.66 -20.27 -12.35
CA VAL A 70 4.47 -19.43 -12.55
C VAL A 70 4.89 -17.98 -12.81
N THR A 71 4.43 -17.42 -13.92
CA THR A 71 4.60 -16.01 -14.29
C THR A 71 3.25 -15.33 -14.24
N VAL A 72 3.15 -14.27 -13.44
CA VAL A 72 1.98 -13.38 -13.36
C VAL A 72 2.34 -12.08 -14.05
N THR A 73 1.51 -11.61 -14.97
CA THR A 73 1.67 -10.31 -15.62
C THR A 73 0.53 -9.40 -15.20
N TYR A 74 0.88 -8.27 -14.58
CA TYR A 74 -0.07 -7.22 -14.21
C TYR A 74 -0.18 -6.23 -15.37
N GLU A 75 -1.38 -5.71 -15.61
CA GLU A 75 -1.49 -4.50 -16.42
C GLU A 75 -0.99 -3.30 -15.59
N ASP A 76 -0.19 -2.44 -16.21
CA ASP A 76 0.23 -1.18 -15.61
C ASP A 76 -0.98 -0.26 -15.60
N ILE A 77 -1.69 -0.18 -14.46
CA ILE A 77 -2.79 0.77 -14.28
C ILE A 77 -2.17 2.13 -13.97
N SER A 78 -1.42 2.69 -14.91
CA SER A 78 -1.06 4.10 -14.85
C SER A 78 -2.32 4.89 -15.14
N SER A 79 -2.84 5.59 -14.14
CA SER A 79 -3.87 6.60 -14.37
C SER A 79 -3.18 7.79 -15.06
N GLU A 80 -3.64 8.20 -16.25
CA GLU A 80 -3.19 9.48 -16.83
C GLU A 80 -3.50 10.66 -15.90
N ASP A 81 -4.54 10.50 -15.06
CA ASP A 81 -4.87 11.45 -14.00
C ASP A 81 -3.93 11.26 -12.80
N LYS A 82 -3.20 12.32 -12.49
CA LYS A 82 -2.33 12.41 -11.31
C LYS A 82 -2.92 13.37 -10.29
N VAL A 83 -2.73 13.08 -9.01
CA VAL A 83 -3.15 13.96 -7.91
C VAL A 83 -1.96 14.26 -7.00
N THR A 84 -2.02 15.40 -6.32
CA THR A 84 -0.99 15.81 -5.37
C THR A 84 -1.31 15.40 -3.95
N VAL A 85 -0.29 15.12 -3.17
CA VAL A 85 -0.37 14.85 -1.74
C VAL A 85 0.63 15.76 -1.03
N ILE A 86 0.20 16.50 -0.02
CA ILE A 86 1.07 17.31 0.83
C ILE A 86 0.57 17.32 2.27
N ALA A 87 1.50 17.39 3.22
CA ALA A 87 1.22 17.49 4.64
C ALA A 87 1.82 18.76 5.25
N HIS A 88 1.08 19.36 6.16
CA HIS A 88 1.49 20.48 6.99
C HIS A 88 1.53 20.04 8.45
N PHE A 89 2.72 20.07 9.04
CA PHE A 89 2.98 19.64 10.40
C PHE A 89 4.26 20.32 10.91
N ASP A 90 4.41 20.36 12.23
CA ASP A 90 5.66 20.72 12.88
C ASP A 90 6.60 19.50 12.85
N GLU A 91 7.74 19.60 12.17
CA GLU A 91 8.70 18.49 11.99
C GLU A 91 9.50 18.18 13.25
N ASP A 92 9.65 19.15 14.15
CA ASP A 92 10.30 18.90 15.43
C ASP A 92 9.40 18.01 16.30
N GLN A 93 8.08 18.17 16.14
CA GLN A 93 7.07 17.43 16.91
C GLN A 93 6.57 16.14 16.23
N TYR A 94 6.29 16.17 14.94
CA TYR A 94 5.58 15.08 14.26
C TYR A 94 6.40 14.46 13.13
N SER A 95 6.24 13.15 12.96
CA SER A 95 6.79 12.39 11.84
C SER A 95 5.67 11.82 10.98
N VAL A 96 5.48 12.36 9.77
CA VAL A 96 4.50 11.85 8.78
C VAL A 96 5.22 11.04 7.70
N ARG A 97 4.87 9.76 7.57
CA ARG A 97 5.51 8.84 6.61
C ARG A 97 4.55 7.80 6.05
N SER A 98 4.96 7.15 4.97
CA SER A 98 4.30 5.94 4.48
C SER A 98 5.08 4.71 4.95
N SER A 99 4.36 3.67 5.38
CA SER A 99 4.97 2.37 5.71
C SER A 99 5.23 1.49 4.48
N THR A 100 4.66 1.88 3.33
CA THR A 100 4.79 1.15 2.06
C THR A 100 5.64 1.88 1.03
N ASN A 101 5.92 3.18 1.24
CA ASN A 101 6.62 4.05 0.29
C ASN A 101 7.60 4.96 1.04
N TYR A 102 8.80 4.45 1.30
CA TYR A 102 9.80 5.11 2.14
C TYR A 102 10.46 6.34 1.50
N ASP A 103 10.35 6.49 0.18
CA ASP A 103 10.89 7.58 -0.64
C ASP A 103 9.96 8.80 -0.71
N TRP A 104 8.73 8.69 -0.19
CA TRP A 104 7.75 9.77 -0.27
C TRP A 104 7.97 10.83 0.81
N ASN A 105 8.12 12.08 0.36
CA ASN A 105 8.29 13.23 1.22
C ASN A 105 6.97 14.00 1.39
N PHE A 106 6.24 13.73 2.48
CA PHE A 106 4.95 14.37 2.75
C PHE A 106 5.05 15.89 2.97
N LYS A 107 6.19 16.40 3.44
CA LYS A 107 6.41 17.84 3.67
C LYS A 107 6.54 18.60 2.35
N GLU A 108 7.42 18.11 1.46
CA GLU A 108 7.61 18.73 0.14
C GLU A 108 6.39 18.50 -0.76
N GLY A 109 5.65 17.43 -0.47
CA GLY A 109 4.56 16.93 -1.28
C GLY A 109 5.06 16.12 -2.47
N PHE A 110 4.17 15.31 -3.01
CA PHE A 110 4.48 14.42 -4.12
C PHE A 110 3.22 14.18 -4.96
N THR A 111 3.43 13.56 -6.12
CA THR A 111 2.37 13.25 -7.07
C THR A 111 2.19 11.74 -7.16
N VAL A 112 0.95 11.27 -7.15
CA VAL A 112 0.60 9.85 -7.30
C VAL A 112 -0.45 9.67 -8.39
N ASP A 113 -0.57 8.43 -8.87
CA ASP A 113 -1.72 8.01 -9.68
C ASP A 113 -3.02 8.23 -8.90
N LYS A 114 -4.00 8.84 -9.56
CA LYS A 114 -5.34 8.95 -9.01
C LYS A 114 -5.89 7.55 -8.70
N ASP A 115 -6.64 7.46 -7.61
CA ASP A 115 -7.23 6.23 -7.07
C ASP A 115 -6.20 5.19 -6.56
N SER A 116 -4.91 5.53 -6.56
CA SER A 116 -3.90 4.74 -5.84
C SER A 116 -4.16 4.76 -4.33
N THR A 117 -3.85 3.63 -3.69
CA THR A 117 -3.98 3.48 -2.24
C THR A 117 -2.60 3.48 -1.59
N PHE A 118 -2.45 4.18 -0.47
CA PHE A 118 -1.23 4.14 0.35
C PHE A 118 -1.59 4.16 1.84
N TYR A 119 -0.66 3.69 2.68
CA TYR A 119 -0.82 3.71 4.13
C TYR A 119 0.00 4.83 4.74
N MET A 120 -0.66 5.77 5.41
CA MET A 120 0.00 6.88 6.11
C MET A 120 0.09 6.56 7.60
N THR A 121 1.27 6.82 8.18
CA THR A 121 1.51 6.76 9.61
C THR A 121 2.04 8.10 10.12
N VAL A 122 1.52 8.54 11.25
CA VAL A 122 1.95 9.74 11.97
C VAL A 122 2.33 9.36 13.40
N TYR A 123 3.45 9.89 13.86
CA TYR A 123 3.91 9.78 15.25
C TYR A 123 4.11 11.18 15.84
N ASP A 124 3.85 11.30 17.14
CA ASP A 124 4.33 12.42 17.95
C ASP A 124 5.64 12.00 18.63
N ASN A 125 6.69 12.78 18.44
CA ASN A 125 8.04 12.48 18.94
C ASN A 125 8.17 12.66 20.46
N TYR A 126 7.15 13.23 21.12
CA TYR A 126 7.12 13.53 22.54
C TYR A 126 6.07 12.70 23.31
N GLY A 127 5.31 11.85 22.62
CA GLY A 127 4.27 10.99 23.20
C GLY A 127 2.97 11.72 23.58
N GLU A 128 2.70 12.89 22.99
CA GLU A 128 1.49 13.67 23.26
C GLU A 128 0.32 13.26 22.34
N ASN A 129 -0.92 13.44 22.82
CA ASN A 129 -2.09 13.23 21.98
C ASN A 129 -2.19 14.29 20.87
N PHE A 130 -2.62 13.87 19.68
CA PHE A 130 -2.74 14.74 18.51
C PHE A 130 -3.89 14.34 17.59
N TYR A 131 -4.12 15.14 16.55
CA TYR A 131 -5.15 14.94 15.54
C TYR A 131 -4.55 15.05 14.13
N VAL A 132 -5.18 14.36 13.18
CA VAL A 132 -4.84 14.37 11.77
C VAL A 132 -6.07 14.79 10.96
N GLY A 133 -6.02 15.98 10.37
CA GLY A 133 -7.00 16.44 9.40
C GLY A 133 -6.59 16.03 8.00
N VAL A 134 -7.48 15.41 7.24
CA VAL A 134 -7.24 15.02 5.85
C VAL A 134 -8.35 15.57 4.97
N LYS A 135 -7.97 16.33 3.94
CA LYS A 135 -8.87 16.80 2.88
C LYS A 135 -8.51 16.14 1.56
N ILE A 136 -9.44 15.43 0.94
CA ILE A 136 -9.31 14.79 -0.38
C ILE A 136 -10.35 15.43 -1.31
N GLY A 137 -9.89 16.21 -2.30
CA GLY A 137 -10.79 17.04 -3.09
C GLY A 137 -11.56 18.02 -2.20
N ASP A 138 -12.89 17.93 -2.20
CA ASP A 138 -13.76 18.78 -1.37
C ASP A 138 -14.13 18.15 -0.02
N ASN A 139 -13.81 16.88 0.20
CA ASN A 139 -14.17 16.17 1.43
C ASN A 139 -13.06 16.30 2.47
N ALA A 140 -13.41 16.79 3.66
CA ALA A 140 -12.49 16.88 4.79
C ALA A 140 -12.95 15.99 5.95
N THR A 141 -12.00 15.34 6.63
CA THR A 141 -12.26 14.51 7.80
C THR A 141 -11.11 14.65 8.79
N THR A 142 -11.46 14.74 10.08
CA THR A 142 -10.48 14.78 11.17
C THR A 142 -10.47 13.45 11.91
N TYR A 143 -9.28 12.98 12.25
CA TYR A 143 -9.07 11.74 12.99
C TYR A 143 -8.24 12.01 14.25
N PRO A 144 -8.62 11.48 15.42
CA PRO A 144 -7.75 11.49 16.58
C PRO A 144 -6.64 10.44 16.43
N ALA A 145 -5.48 10.70 17.05
CA ALA A 145 -4.48 9.68 17.28
C ALA A 145 -4.98 8.63 18.26
N THR A 146 -4.38 7.45 18.22
CA THR A 146 -4.65 6.35 19.16
C THR A 146 -3.44 6.16 20.05
N MET A 147 -3.69 6.02 21.35
CA MET A 147 -2.66 5.68 22.33
C MET A 147 -2.40 4.17 22.29
N ASP A 148 -1.14 3.78 22.21
CA ASP A 148 -0.72 2.41 22.46
C ASP A 148 -0.75 2.14 23.98
N GLU A 149 -1.48 1.11 24.41
CA GLU A 149 -1.66 0.83 25.85
C GLU A 149 -0.38 0.31 26.53
N ASP A 150 0.55 -0.25 25.77
CA ASP A 150 1.78 -0.82 26.30
C ASP A 150 2.90 0.23 26.42
N SER A 151 3.03 1.12 25.43
CA SER A 151 4.06 2.17 25.43
C SER A 151 3.57 3.53 25.96
N GLY A 152 2.26 3.78 25.94
CA GLY A 152 1.68 5.09 26.23
C GLY A 152 1.90 6.13 25.11
N GLU A 153 2.52 5.74 24.00
CA GLU A 153 2.78 6.63 22.86
C GLU A 153 1.54 6.78 21.98
N TYR A 154 1.36 7.97 21.42
CA TYR A 154 0.28 8.23 20.48
C TYR A 154 0.76 8.06 19.04
N SER A 155 -0.05 7.37 18.24
CA SER A 155 0.20 7.22 16.81
C SER A 155 -1.11 7.24 16.02
N PHE A 156 -1.00 7.55 14.74
CA PHE A 156 -2.10 7.43 13.80
C PHE A 156 -1.65 6.61 12.61
N GLY A 157 -2.45 5.65 12.17
CA GLY A 157 -2.20 4.84 10.99
C GLY A 157 -3.49 4.61 10.22
N LYS A 158 -3.52 4.96 8.93
CA LYS A 158 -4.70 4.73 8.08
C LYS A 158 -4.33 4.63 6.60
N ALA A 159 -5.05 3.74 5.90
CA ALA A 159 -5.03 3.69 4.44
C ALA A 159 -5.91 4.79 3.83
N PHE A 160 -5.41 5.45 2.80
CA PHE A 160 -6.15 6.45 2.02
C PHE A 160 -6.12 6.10 0.54
N VAL A 161 -7.21 6.44 -0.15
CA VAL A 161 -7.31 6.41 -1.62
C VAL A 161 -7.12 7.82 -2.13
N ALA A 162 -6.14 8.03 -3.01
CA ALA A 162 -5.82 9.32 -3.60
C ALA A 162 -6.81 9.66 -4.73
N SER A 163 -8.11 9.79 -4.42
CA SER A 163 -9.16 10.05 -5.42
C SER A 163 -9.22 11.52 -5.88
N GLY A 164 -8.43 12.39 -5.27
CA GLY A 164 -8.31 13.82 -5.55
C GLY A 164 -7.09 14.41 -4.86
N ASN A 165 -6.79 15.68 -5.12
CA ASN A 165 -5.70 16.38 -4.44
C ASN A 165 -5.90 16.32 -2.93
N MET A 166 -4.85 15.95 -2.22
CA MET A 166 -4.88 15.68 -0.81
C MET A 166 -4.02 16.66 -0.02
N VAL A 167 -4.62 17.27 0.99
CA VAL A 167 -3.92 18.09 1.97
C VAL A 167 -4.11 17.47 3.34
N ILE A 168 -3.01 17.28 4.06
CA ILE A 168 -2.98 16.73 5.42
C ILE A 168 -2.53 17.84 6.37
N LYS A 169 -3.15 17.92 7.54
CA LYS A 169 -2.71 18.75 8.67
C LYS A 169 -2.54 17.86 9.90
N VAL A 170 -1.44 18.02 10.63
CA VAL A 170 -1.22 17.36 11.92
C VAL A 170 -1.05 18.42 13.00
N GLY A 171 -1.68 18.23 14.15
CA GLY A 171 -1.56 19.16 15.26
C GLY A 171 -2.26 18.70 16.54
N PRO A 172 -2.09 19.44 17.64
CA PRO A 172 -2.47 19.00 18.97
C PRO A 172 -3.99 19.05 19.24
N THR A 173 -4.77 19.70 18.38
CA THR A 173 -6.22 19.88 18.56
C THR A 173 -7.01 19.66 17.27
N GLU A 174 -8.28 19.25 17.39
CA GLU A 174 -9.19 19.16 16.23
C GLU A 174 -9.26 20.47 15.44
N SER A 175 -9.31 21.60 16.14
CA SER A 175 -9.35 22.93 15.51
C SER A 175 -8.09 23.28 14.73
N SER A 176 -6.91 22.82 15.17
CA SER A 176 -5.65 23.11 14.46
C SER A 176 -5.55 22.38 13.11
N VAL A 177 -6.34 21.33 12.90
CA VAL A 177 -6.28 20.49 11.70
C VAL A 177 -7.53 20.59 10.81
N ALA A 178 -8.49 21.44 11.16
CA ALA A 178 -9.71 21.66 10.37
C ALA A 178 -9.44 22.35 9.00
N PHE A 179 -10.35 22.17 8.05
CA PHE A 179 -10.32 22.70 6.67
C PHE A 179 -11.46 23.66 6.38
#